data_AF-A0A0C2IVU8-F1
#
_entry.id   AF-A0A0C2IVU8-F1
#
_cell.length_a   1.000
_cell.length_b   1.000
_cell.length_c   1.000
_cell.angle_alpha   90.00
_cell.angle_beta   90.00
_cell.angle_gamma   90.00
#
_symmetry.space_group_name_H-M   'P 1'
#
loop_
_entity.id
_entity.type
_entity.pdbx_description
1 polymer ?
#
loop_
_entity_poly.entity_id
_entity_poly.type
_entity_poly.pdbx_seq_one_letter_code
_entity_poly.pdbx_strand_id
1 'polypeptide(L)'
;MDVIAKAYTDLRDVGHDPDNYSKTLPVTARTLETLIRLSTAHAKIRLSKTIDKKDAQEAVELLNHAYFQKVEKKPRKPRAQHAETDGSVYLIFFYSLLSDDEADTNQAGEVVPDSVEVKEVAMGFSGVSDDRFKTFQDNLFKIFLDTNETSLSLSDLNDKFSQLNISLSDPFSSDDIKWCIEKMQEENKVLQSEDVLYLI
;
A
#
# COMPACT_ATOMS: atom_id res chain seq x y z
N MET A 1 9.32 30.41 29.06
CA MET A 1 8.42 29.34 29.52
C MET A 1 7.03 29.48 28.91
N ASP A 2 6.47 30.70 28.84
CA ASP A 2 5.10 30.94 28.36
C ASP A 2 4.79 30.40 26.95
N VAL A 3 5.78 30.39 26.04
CA VAL A 3 5.62 29.85 24.69
C VAL A 3 5.30 28.35 24.69
N ILE A 4 5.95 27.58 25.55
CA ILE A 4 5.76 26.13 25.64
C ILE A 4 4.39 25.81 26.26
N ALA A 5 4.01 26.53 27.32
CA ALA A 5 2.72 26.34 27.98
C ALA A 5 1.54 26.68 27.06
N LYS A 6 1.66 27.76 26.29
CA LYS A 6 0.67 28.14 25.28
C LYS A 6 0.58 27.09 24.18
N ALA A 7 1.71 26.70 23.58
CA ALA A 7 1.74 25.69 22.52
C ALA A 7 1.16 24.33 22.96
N TYR A 8 1.39 23.93 24.21
CA TYR A 8 0.81 22.69 24.75
C TYR A 8 -0.72 22.77 24.91
N THR A 9 -1.23 23.91 25.40
CA THR A 9 -2.69 24.13 25.51
C THR A 9 -3.32 24.11 24.12
N ASP A 10 -2.75 24.86 23.18
CA ASP A 10 -3.21 24.93 21.78
C ASP A 10 -3.21 23.52 21.13
N LEU A 11 -2.14 22.73 21.32
CA LEU A 11 -2.02 21.36 20.77
C LEU A 11 -3.06 20.40 21.35
N ARG A 12 -3.44 20.60 22.62
CA ARG A 12 -4.47 19.81 23.33
C ARG A 12 -5.88 20.18 22.87
N ASP A 13 -6.13 21.47 22.64
CA ASP A 13 -7.42 21.96 22.16
C ASP A 13 -7.72 21.47 20.74
N VAL A 14 -6.71 21.49 19.86
CA VAL A 14 -6.79 20.88 18.51
C VAL A 14 -7.06 19.37 18.57
N GLY A 15 -6.92 18.72 19.74
CA GLY A 15 -7.21 17.30 19.96
C GLY A 15 -8.68 16.95 20.06
N HIS A 16 -9.58 17.93 20.18
CA HIS A 16 -11.00 17.69 20.38
C HIS A 16 -11.83 17.62 19.08
N ASP A 17 -11.25 18.00 17.93
CA ASP A 17 -11.93 17.93 16.64
C ASP A 17 -11.85 16.53 16.00
N PRO A 18 -12.99 15.85 15.77
CA PRO A 18 -13.04 14.48 15.25
C PRO A 18 -12.71 14.36 13.76
N ASP A 19 -12.73 15.46 12.99
CA ASP A 19 -12.46 15.44 11.55
C ASP A 19 -10.98 15.62 11.20
N ASN A 20 -10.18 16.19 12.12
CA ASN A 20 -8.77 16.50 11.89
C ASN A 20 -7.86 15.32 12.28
N TYR A 21 -8.18 14.14 11.73
CA TYR A 21 -7.50 12.88 12.00
C TYR A 21 -6.31 12.66 11.04
N SER A 22 -5.21 13.33 11.30
CA SER A 22 -3.86 12.88 10.89
C SER A 22 -2.94 12.80 12.09
N LYS A 23 -3.50 12.68 13.30
CA LYS A 23 -2.70 12.57 14.53
C LYS A 23 -2.22 11.14 14.68
N THR A 24 -0.91 10.97 14.58
CA THR A 24 -0.22 9.69 14.80
C THR A 24 -0.16 9.31 16.27
N LEU A 25 -0.22 10.30 17.17
CA LEU A 25 0.06 10.14 18.60
C LEU A 25 -0.97 10.89 19.49
N PRO A 26 -1.28 10.39 20.70
CA PRO A 26 -2.17 11.06 21.65
C PRO A 26 -1.44 12.14 22.48
N VAL A 27 -2.09 13.31 22.65
CA VAL A 27 -1.55 14.42 23.47
C VAL A 27 -1.82 14.16 24.96
N THR A 28 -0.75 14.06 25.77
CA THR A 28 -0.81 13.80 27.23
C THR A 28 0.15 14.73 27.97
N ALA A 29 0.10 14.78 29.32
CA ALA A 29 1.05 15.56 30.11
C ALA A 29 2.53 15.24 29.82
N ARG A 30 2.83 14.03 29.31
CA ARG A 30 4.17 13.63 28.89
C ARG A 30 4.70 14.48 27.73
N THR A 31 3.83 15.02 26.87
CA THR A 31 4.27 15.86 25.74
C THR A 31 4.84 17.19 26.21
N LEU A 32 4.33 17.75 27.30
CA LEU A 32 4.89 18.95 27.92
C LEU A 32 6.32 18.70 28.40
N GLU A 33 6.58 17.57 29.06
CA GLU A 33 7.94 17.18 29.45
C GLU A 33 8.85 17.01 28.24
N THR A 34 8.36 16.40 27.16
CA THR A 34 9.09 16.25 25.90
C THR A 34 9.46 17.60 25.30
N LEU A 35 8.52 18.56 25.25
CA LEU A 35 8.80 19.92 24.77
C LEU A 35 9.91 20.58 25.59
N ILE A 36 9.84 20.48 26.92
CA ILE A 36 10.88 21.03 27.82
C ILE A 36 12.23 20.36 27.54
N ARG A 37 12.27 19.03 27.38
CA ARG A 37 13.51 18.29 27.05
C ARG A 37 14.09 18.71 25.70
N LEU A 38 13.26 18.82 24.67
CA LEU A 38 13.68 19.24 23.33
C LEU A 38 14.23 20.67 23.33
N SER A 39 13.53 21.62 23.95
CA SER A 39 14.02 23.01 24.08
C SER A 39 15.33 23.09 24.89
N THR A 40 15.45 22.28 25.94
CA THR A 40 16.70 22.21 26.73
C THR A 40 17.84 21.59 25.92
N ALA A 41 17.56 20.54 25.14
CA ALA A 41 18.54 19.92 24.26
C ALA A 41 19.00 20.89 23.17
N HIS A 42 18.09 21.64 22.58
CA HIS A 42 18.40 22.63 21.55
C HIS A 42 19.28 23.77 22.10
N ALA A 43 18.97 24.29 23.30
CA ALA A 43 19.83 25.27 23.97
C ALA A 43 21.24 24.71 24.25
N LYS A 44 21.34 23.43 24.64
CA LYS A 44 22.63 22.75 24.85
C LYS A 44 23.44 22.55 23.58
N ILE A 45 22.80 22.27 22.44
CA ILE A 45 23.47 22.15 21.14
C ILE A 45 24.10 23.50 20.74
N ARG A 46 23.43 24.62 21.05
CA ARG A 46 23.98 25.97 20.89
C ARG A 46 25.07 26.32 21.93
N LEU A 47 25.35 25.44 22.89
CA LEU A 47 26.21 25.71 24.06
C LEU A 47 25.71 26.88 24.93
N SER A 48 24.39 27.13 24.92
CA SER A 48 23.77 28.16 25.75
C SER A 48 23.45 27.61 27.15
N LYS A 49 23.72 28.41 28.18
CA LYS A 49 23.31 28.13 29.56
C LYS A 49 21.84 28.51 29.83
N THR A 50 21.24 29.30 28.94
CA THR A 50 19.86 29.77 29.04
C THR A 50 19.04 29.27 27.86
N ILE A 51 17.76 28.96 28.11
CA ILE A 51 16.81 28.53 27.09
C ILE A 51 16.15 29.78 26.52
N ASP A 52 16.37 30.04 25.23
CA ASP A 52 15.81 31.20 24.55
C ASP A 52 14.46 30.89 23.92
N LYS A 53 13.73 31.94 23.53
CA LYS A 53 12.44 31.80 22.83
C LYS A 53 12.55 30.97 21.55
N LYS A 54 13.68 31.12 20.83
CA LYS A 54 13.97 30.37 19.60
C LYS A 54 14.00 28.86 19.85
N ASP A 55 14.58 28.42 20.97
CA ASP A 55 14.65 27.00 21.33
C ASP A 55 13.28 26.38 21.54
N ALA A 56 12.36 27.15 22.12
CA ALA A 56 10.98 26.74 22.31
C ALA A 56 10.20 26.66 20.99
N GLN A 57 10.44 27.59 20.06
CA GLN A 57 9.75 27.61 18.77
C GLN A 57 10.14 26.41 17.91
N GLU A 58 11.44 26.13 17.79
CA GLU A 58 11.95 25.00 17.01
C GLU A 58 11.48 23.64 17.58
N ALA A 59 11.43 23.52 18.91
CA ALA A 59 10.92 22.31 19.55
C ALA A 59 9.43 22.07 19.26
N VAL A 60 8.62 23.13 19.18
CA VAL A 60 7.19 23.05 18.84
C VAL A 60 7.01 22.68 17.38
N GLU A 61 7.79 23.26 16.47
CA GLU A 61 7.73 22.93 15.05
C GLU A 61 8.08 21.47 14.78
N LEU A 62 9.16 20.98 15.39
CA LEU A 62 9.58 19.58 15.30
C LEU A 62 8.51 18.63 15.85
N LEU A 63 7.87 18.98 16.98
CA LEU A 63 6.80 18.18 17.56
C LEU A 63 5.55 18.17 16.68
N ASN A 64 5.16 19.33 16.12
CA ASN A 64 4.02 19.44 15.22
C ASN A 64 4.23 18.59 13.96
N HIS A 65 5.43 18.62 13.38
CA HIS A 65 5.75 17.78 12.22
C HIS A 65 5.58 16.29 12.53
N ALA A 66 6.03 15.83 13.70
CA ALA A 66 5.88 14.44 14.12
C ALA A 66 4.40 14.05 14.42
N TYR A 67 3.61 14.99 14.96
CA TYR A 67 2.21 14.74 15.30
C TYR A 67 1.29 14.70 14.09
N PHE A 68 1.50 15.60 13.12
CA PHE A 68 0.62 15.81 11.98
C PHE A 68 1.15 15.20 10.68
N GLN A 69 2.18 14.36 10.75
CA GLN A 69 2.68 13.64 9.59
C GLN A 69 1.49 12.95 8.91
N LYS A 70 1.20 13.38 7.67
CA LYS A 70 0.01 13.01 6.93
C LYS A 70 0.03 11.50 6.68
N VAL A 71 -0.56 10.74 7.60
CA VAL A 71 -0.85 9.34 7.38
C VAL A 71 -2.03 9.32 6.42
N GLU A 72 -1.80 8.90 5.19
CA GLU A 72 -2.90 8.53 4.32
C GLU A 72 -3.75 7.52 5.08
N LYS A 73 -5.00 7.90 5.37
CA LYS A 73 -5.91 7.04 6.11
C LYS A 73 -6.08 5.78 5.25
N LYS A 74 -5.42 4.68 5.63
CA LYS A 74 -5.77 3.37 5.08
C LYS A 74 -7.28 3.22 5.26
N PRO A 75 -8.02 2.87 4.20
CA PRO A 75 -9.48 2.82 4.24
C PRO A 75 -9.89 1.97 5.44
N ARG A 76 -10.67 2.55 6.36
CA ARG A 76 -11.10 1.84 7.57
C ARG A 76 -11.91 0.63 7.10
N LYS A 77 -11.45 -0.58 7.45
CA LYS A 77 -12.24 -1.81 7.26
C LYS A 77 -13.62 -1.54 7.89
N PRO A 78 -14.73 -1.58 7.13
CA PRO A 78 -16.05 -1.47 7.72
C PRO A 78 -16.19 -2.60 8.72
N ARG A 79 -16.54 -2.27 9.97
CA ARG A 79 -17.02 -3.30 10.89
C ARG A 79 -18.23 -3.91 10.22
N ALA A 80 -18.16 -5.20 9.90
CA ALA A 80 -19.28 -5.97 9.37
C ALA A 80 -20.42 -5.95 10.39
N GLN A 81 -21.26 -4.92 10.31
CA GLN A 81 -22.62 -5.01 10.79
C GLN A 81 -23.35 -5.76 9.69
N HIS A 82 -23.97 -6.87 10.07
CA HIS A 82 -24.76 -7.77 9.23
C HIS A 82 -25.40 -7.06 8.05
N ALA A 83 -24.77 -7.17 6.88
CA ALA A 83 -25.34 -6.79 5.61
C ALA A 83 -25.16 -8.01 4.71
N GLU A 84 -26.30 -8.55 4.31
CA GLU A 84 -26.43 -9.72 3.48
C GLU A 84 -25.75 -9.47 2.12
N THR A 85 -24.87 -10.41 1.77
CA THR A 85 -24.54 -10.89 0.42
C THR A 85 -24.33 -9.83 -0.68
N ASP A 86 -23.06 -9.49 -0.92
CA ASP A 86 -22.58 -9.33 -2.30
C ASP A 86 -21.05 -9.48 -2.40
N GLY A 87 -20.57 -10.43 -3.20
CA GLY A 87 -19.15 -10.83 -3.33
C GLY A 87 -18.22 -9.75 -3.89
N SER A 88 -18.76 -8.59 -4.26
CA SER A 88 -18.02 -7.41 -4.77
C SER A 88 -17.14 -6.75 -3.70
N VAL A 89 -17.54 -6.78 -2.43
CA VAL A 89 -16.83 -6.05 -1.34
C VAL A 89 -15.51 -6.72 -0.98
N TYR A 90 -15.42 -8.05 -1.04
CA TYR A 90 -14.19 -8.80 -0.78
C TYR A 90 -13.11 -8.52 -1.85
N LEU A 91 -13.54 -8.38 -3.10
CA LEU A 91 -12.66 -8.11 -4.24
C LEU A 91 -11.96 -6.75 -4.10
N ILE A 92 -12.70 -5.69 -3.72
CA ILE A 92 -12.12 -4.35 -3.49
C ILE A 92 -11.11 -4.35 -2.33
N PHE A 93 -11.40 -5.10 -1.26
CA PHE A 93 -10.51 -5.19 -0.10
C PHE A 93 -9.19 -5.92 -0.38
N PHE A 94 -9.21 -6.90 -1.28
CA PHE A 94 -8.04 -7.72 -1.58
C PHE A 94 -7.07 -7.04 -2.57
N TYR A 95 -7.58 -6.35 -3.59
CA TYR A 95 -6.77 -5.55 -4.51
C TYR A 95 -5.94 -4.46 -3.81
N SER A 96 -6.49 -3.89 -2.74
CA SER A 96 -5.79 -2.92 -1.91
C SER A 96 -4.70 -3.53 -1.03
N LEU A 97 -4.71 -4.85 -0.81
CA LEU A 97 -3.66 -5.59 -0.10
C LEU A 97 -2.57 -6.11 -1.03
N LEU A 98 -2.87 -6.32 -2.31
CA LEU A 98 -1.92 -6.81 -3.32
C LEU A 98 -1.21 -5.70 -4.10
N SER A 99 -1.71 -4.47 -4.02
CA SER A 99 -1.00 -3.30 -4.52
C SER A 99 0.07 -2.92 -3.51
N ASP A 100 1.17 -3.66 -3.48
CA ASP A 100 2.40 -3.21 -2.85
C ASP A 100 2.88 -1.95 -3.60
N ASP A 101 2.81 -0.80 -2.91
CA ASP A 101 3.46 0.43 -3.33
C ASP A 101 4.97 0.19 -3.39
N GLU A 102 5.51 -0.04 -4.59
CA GLU A 102 6.91 0.25 -4.86
C GLU A 102 7.08 1.77 -4.88
N ALA A 103 7.47 2.33 -3.74
CA ALA A 103 7.89 3.71 -3.61
C ALA A 103 9.33 3.80 -3.08
N ASP A 104 10.32 3.74 -4.00
CA ASP A 104 11.49 4.66 -4.04
C ASP A 104 12.24 4.41 -5.36
N THR A 105 12.61 5.39 -6.18
CA THR A 105 13.84 6.17 -5.99
C THR A 105 13.88 7.38 -6.95
N ASN A 106 14.33 8.54 -6.47
CA ASN A 106 14.72 9.70 -7.27
C ASN A 106 16.12 9.52 -7.92
N GLN A 107 16.28 9.83 -9.22
CA GLN A 107 17.39 10.67 -9.77
C GLN A 107 17.30 10.92 -11.28
N ALA A 108 17.64 12.16 -11.68
CA ALA A 108 17.66 12.68 -13.04
C ALA A 108 18.91 12.25 -13.84
N GLY A 109 18.80 12.17 -15.17
CA GLY A 109 19.94 11.99 -16.09
C GLY A 109 19.55 11.67 -17.53
N GLU A 110 19.74 12.65 -18.41
CA GLU A 110 19.46 12.76 -19.84
C GLU A 110 20.46 11.98 -20.74
N VAL A 111 20.01 11.20 -21.75
CA VAL A 111 20.54 11.19 -23.15
C VAL A 111 19.74 10.27 -24.10
N VAL A 112 19.32 10.82 -25.23
CA VAL A 112 18.97 10.17 -26.53
C VAL A 112 20.20 10.47 -27.45
N PRO A 113 20.50 9.82 -28.61
CA PRO A 113 19.67 8.93 -29.43
C PRO A 113 20.41 7.73 -30.09
N ASP A 114 19.65 6.93 -30.83
CA ASP A 114 19.86 6.62 -32.27
C ASP A 114 19.74 5.13 -32.67
N SER A 115 19.17 5.02 -33.85
CA SER A 115 18.62 3.93 -34.66
C SER A 115 19.44 2.65 -34.88
N VAL A 116 18.76 1.55 -35.22
CA VAL A 116 18.86 0.82 -36.52
C VAL A 116 18.12 -0.54 -36.46
N GLU A 117 17.27 -0.80 -37.46
CA GLU A 117 16.55 -2.04 -37.80
C GLU A 117 17.52 -3.22 -38.06
N VAL A 118 17.16 -4.52 -37.99
CA VAL A 118 16.52 -5.26 -39.11
C VAL A 118 16.36 -6.77 -38.75
N LYS A 119 15.17 -7.29 -39.07
CA LYS A 119 14.73 -8.66 -39.49
C LYS A 119 14.38 -9.77 -38.49
N GLU A 120 13.08 -10.05 -38.52
CA GLU A 120 12.32 -11.24 -38.14
C GLU A 120 12.89 -12.58 -38.67
N VAL A 121 12.83 -13.63 -37.85
CA VAL A 121 12.13 -14.91 -38.17
C VAL A 121 11.68 -15.61 -36.85
N ALA A 122 10.35 -15.76 -36.71
CA ALA A 122 9.55 -16.79 -36.03
C ALA A 122 9.76 -17.18 -34.54
N MET A 123 8.62 -17.13 -33.83
CA MET A 123 8.22 -17.82 -32.59
C MET A 123 8.53 -17.13 -31.25
N GLY A 124 7.47 -16.65 -30.58
CA GLY A 124 7.40 -16.55 -29.12
C GLY A 124 7.52 -15.15 -28.51
N PHE A 125 6.53 -14.27 -28.73
CA PHE A 125 6.23 -13.21 -27.76
C PHE A 125 5.08 -13.69 -26.89
N SER A 126 5.38 -14.49 -25.87
CA SER A 126 4.44 -15.02 -24.88
C SER A 126 4.42 -14.14 -23.62
N GLY A 127 4.37 -12.82 -23.80
CA GLY A 127 4.26 -11.88 -22.69
C GLY A 127 2.84 -11.37 -22.61
N VAL A 128 2.07 -11.83 -21.63
CA VAL A 128 0.78 -11.22 -21.29
C VAL A 128 1.07 -9.81 -20.76
N SER A 129 0.42 -8.78 -21.32
CA SER A 129 0.57 -7.38 -20.86
C SER A 129 0.23 -7.27 -19.36
N ASP A 130 0.88 -6.36 -18.63
CA ASP A 130 0.68 -6.22 -17.18
C ASP A 130 -0.78 -5.92 -16.79
N ASP A 131 -1.54 -5.19 -17.61
CA ASP A 131 -2.97 -4.96 -17.40
C ASP A 131 -3.80 -6.26 -17.53
N ARG A 132 -3.39 -7.14 -18.45
CA ARG A 132 -4.02 -8.45 -18.70
C ARG A 132 -3.62 -9.45 -17.62
N PHE A 133 -2.40 -9.37 -17.09
CA PHE A 133 -1.96 -10.13 -15.92
C PHE A 133 -2.72 -9.74 -14.66
N LYS A 134 -2.94 -8.44 -14.43
CA LYS A 134 -3.78 -7.95 -13.34
C LYS A 134 -5.21 -8.51 -13.45
N THR A 135 -5.81 -8.40 -14.63
CA THR A 135 -7.14 -8.98 -14.91
C THR A 135 -7.18 -10.50 -14.65
N PHE A 136 -6.09 -11.23 -14.94
CA PHE A 136 -5.99 -12.66 -14.62
C PHE A 136 -5.95 -12.90 -13.11
N GLN A 137 -5.08 -12.20 -12.38
CA GLN A 137 -4.97 -12.30 -10.92
C GLN A 137 -6.33 -12.09 -10.27
N ASP A 138 -7.04 -11.07 -10.72
CA ASP A 138 -8.34 -10.67 -10.20
C ASP A 138 -9.41 -11.74 -10.38
N ASN A 139 -9.45 -12.35 -11.55
CA ASN A 139 -10.36 -13.45 -11.85
C ASN A 139 -9.99 -14.74 -11.10
N LEU A 140 -8.69 -15.02 -10.97
CA LEU A 140 -8.19 -16.16 -10.21
C LEU A 140 -8.61 -16.04 -8.74
N PHE A 141 -8.36 -14.90 -8.10
CA PHE A 141 -8.75 -14.67 -6.71
C PHE A 141 -10.26 -14.65 -6.52
N LYS A 142 -11.03 -14.13 -7.49
CA LYS A 142 -12.50 -14.23 -7.45
C LYS A 142 -12.96 -15.68 -7.42
N ILE A 143 -12.35 -16.56 -8.23
CA ILE A 143 -12.66 -17.99 -8.22
C ILE A 143 -12.37 -18.61 -6.85
N PHE A 144 -11.23 -18.28 -6.22
CA PHE A 144 -10.88 -18.75 -4.88
C PHE A 144 -11.87 -18.25 -3.82
N LEU A 145 -12.30 -16.99 -3.89
CA LEU A 145 -13.29 -16.40 -2.98
C LEU A 145 -14.67 -17.03 -3.13
N ASP A 146 -15.16 -17.17 -4.36
CA ASP A 146 -16.48 -17.75 -4.64
C ASP A 146 -16.55 -19.22 -4.21
N THR A 147 -15.42 -19.93 -4.29
CA THR A 147 -15.31 -21.34 -3.86
C THR A 147 -15.00 -21.45 -2.35
N ASN A 148 -14.55 -20.36 -1.71
CA ASN A 148 -14.06 -20.30 -0.32
C ASN A 148 -13.00 -21.39 -0.01
N GLU A 149 -12.21 -21.76 -1.01
CA GLU A 149 -11.16 -22.76 -0.91
C GLU A 149 -9.79 -22.07 -0.95
N THR A 150 -8.79 -22.64 -0.27
CA THR A 150 -7.41 -22.14 -0.30
C THR A 150 -6.53 -22.87 -1.32
N SER A 151 -7.14 -23.82 -2.05
CA SER A 151 -6.50 -24.68 -3.04
C SER A 151 -7.47 -24.94 -4.18
N LEU A 152 -7.00 -24.90 -5.43
CA LEU A 152 -7.82 -25.14 -6.62
C LEU A 152 -7.08 -26.09 -7.55
N SER A 153 -7.78 -27.07 -8.14
CA SER A 153 -7.16 -27.93 -9.14
C SER A 153 -6.92 -27.15 -10.44
N LEU A 154 -5.85 -27.46 -11.18
CA LEU A 154 -5.57 -26.81 -12.47
C LEU A 154 -6.66 -27.13 -13.50
N SER A 155 -7.28 -28.30 -13.40
CA SER A 155 -8.43 -28.69 -14.22
C SER A 155 -9.64 -27.80 -13.94
N ASP A 156 -10.00 -27.59 -12.66
CA ASP A 156 -11.11 -26.72 -12.27
C ASP A 156 -10.83 -25.25 -12.60
N LEU A 157 -9.56 -24.82 -12.48
CA LEU A 157 -9.11 -23.49 -12.89
C LEU A 157 -9.36 -23.31 -14.39
N ASN A 158 -8.89 -24.23 -15.22
CA ASN A 158 -9.04 -24.12 -16.67
C ASN A 158 -10.51 -24.17 -17.12
N ASP A 159 -11.34 -24.97 -16.45
CA ASP A 159 -12.78 -25.04 -16.70
C ASP A 159 -13.49 -23.73 -16.31
N LYS A 160 -13.15 -23.17 -15.15
CA LYS A 160 -13.72 -21.88 -14.69
C LYS A 160 -13.25 -20.71 -15.54
N PHE A 161 -11.98 -20.68 -15.95
CA PHE A 161 -11.47 -19.67 -16.88
C PHE A 161 -12.09 -19.82 -18.27
N SER A 162 -12.35 -21.04 -18.75
CA SER A 162 -13.08 -21.27 -20.00
C SER A 162 -14.51 -20.73 -19.94
N GLN A 163 -15.19 -20.87 -18.80
CA GLN A 163 -16.52 -20.28 -18.58
C GLN A 163 -16.49 -18.75 -18.51
N LEU A 164 -15.47 -18.17 -17.86
CA LEU A 164 -15.30 -16.72 -17.77
C LEU A 164 -14.90 -16.09 -19.11
N ASN A 165 -14.08 -16.79 -19.91
CA ASN A 165 -13.66 -16.37 -21.25
C ASN A 165 -14.83 -16.12 -22.20
N ILE A 166 -15.97 -16.80 -22.01
CA ILE A 166 -17.20 -16.59 -22.82
C ILE A 166 -17.79 -15.19 -22.57
N SER A 167 -17.57 -14.62 -21.38
CA SER A 167 -18.11 -13.31 -20.97
C SER A 167 -17.08 -12.18 -21.08
N LEU A 168 -15.82 -12.49 -21.40
CA LEU A 168 -14.71 -11.54 -21.48
C LEU A 168 -14.45 -11.11 -22.93
N SER A 169 -14.10 -9.83 -23.12
CA SER A 169 -13.75 -9.27 -24.43
C SER A 169 -12.39 -9.75 -24.96
N ASP A 170 -11.53 -10.27 -24.07
CA ASP A 170 -10.20 -10.81 -24.39
C ASP A 170 -9.99 -12.12 -23.62
N PRO A 171 -10.18 -13.29 -24.27
CA PRO A 171 -10.10 -14.59 -23.60
C PRO A 171 -8.65 -14.99 -23.35
N PHE A 172 -8.41 -15.64 -22.21
CA PHE A 172 -7.10 -16.20 -21.85
C PHE A 172 -6.89 -17.56 -22.54
N SER A 173 -5.78 -17.73 -23.25
CA SER A 173 -5.35 -19.03 -23.76
C SER A 173 -4.79 -19.90 -22.64
N SER A 174 -4.77 -21.23 -22.84
CA SER A 174 -4.09 -22.16 -21.93
C SER A 174 -2.62 -21.80 -21.71
N ASP A 175 -1.96 -21.26 -22.73
CA ASP A 175 -0.56 -20.82 -22.64
C ASP A 175 -0.44 -19.52 -21.81
N ASP A 176 -1.41 -18.61 -21.93
CA ASP A 176 -1.46 -17.38 -21.14
C ASP A 176 -1.68 -17.69 -19.65
N ILE A 177 -2.59 -18.62 -19.34
CA ILE A 177 -2.90 -19.05 -17.98
C ILE A 177 -1.66 -19.68 -17.34
N LYS A 178 -0.99 -20.58 -18.06
CA LYS A 178 0.23 -21.24 -17.58
C LYS A 178 1.34 -20.21 -17.29
N TRP A 179 1.54 -19.26 -18.21
CA TRP A 179 2.51 -18.19 -18.03
C TRP A 179 2.18 -17.30 -16.83
N CYS A 180 0.91 -16.95 -16.63
CA CYS A 180 0.50 -16.14 -15.49
C CYS A 180 0.72 -16.87 -14.15
N ILE A 181 0.42 -18.17 -14.09
CA ILE A 181 0.68 -18.99 -12.89
C ILE A 181 2.17 -19.04 -12.58
N GLU A 182 3.02 -19.26 -13.59
CA GLU A 182 4.48 -19.28 -13.45
C GLU A 182 5.02 -17.94 -12.92
N LYS A 183 4.57 -16.82 -13.50
CA LYS A 183 4.91 -15.46 -13.02
C LYS A 183 4.44 -15.21 -11.58
N MET A 184 3.23 -15.64 -11.22
CA MET A 184 2.73 -15.51 -9.85
C MET A 184 3.49 -16.38 -8.84
N GLN A 185 4.04 -17.51 -9.28
CA GLN A 185 4.87 -18.38 -8.46
C GLN A 185 6.25 -17.76 -8.20
N GLU A 186 6.85 -17.12 -9.20
CA GLU A 186 8.09 -16.33 -9.04
C GLU A 186 7.91 -15.18 -8.05
N GLU A 187 6.74 -14.54 -8.06
CA GLU A 187 6.37 -13.46 -7.13
C GLU A 187 5.98 -13.97 -5.72
N ASN A 188 6.06 -15.28 -5.45
CA ASN A 188 5.63 -15.92 -4.19
C ASN A 188 4.16 -15.66 -3.81
N LYS A 189 3.29 -15.42 -4.79
CA LYS A 189 1.85 -15.19 -4.57
C LYS A 189 1.05 -16.49 -4.58
N VAL A 190 1.56 -17.52 -5.25
CA VAL A 190 0.92 -18.84 -5.37
C VAL A 190 1.97 -19.94 -5.33
N LEU A 191 1.56 -21.12 -4.87
CA LEU A 191 2.35 -22.36 -4.90
C LEU A 191 1.65 -23.35 -5.82
N GLN A 192 2.29 -23.77 -6.91
CA GLN A 192 1.83 -24.90 -7.70
C GLN A 192 2.47 -26.20 -7.18
N SER A 193 1.64 -27.21 -6.89
CA SER A 193 2.10 -28.55 -6.55
C SER A 193 1.27 -29.60 -7.29
N GLU A 194 1.94 -30.42 -8.11
CA GLU A 194 1.30 -31.41 -8.99
C GLU A 194 0.20 -30.79 -9.88
N ASP A 195 -1.07 -31.08 -9.58
CA ASP A 195 -2.24 -30.58 -10.30
C ASP A 195 -3.08 -29.60 -9.45
N VAL A 196 -2.52 -29.08 -8.35
CA VAL A 196 -3.20 -28.19 -7.40
C VAL A 196 -2.43 -26.89 -7.20
N LEU A 197 -3.14 -25.77 -7.29
CA LEU A 197 -2.65 -24.42 -7.01
C LEU A 197 -3.09 -23.99 -5.61
N TYR A 198 -2.15 -23.52 -4.80
CA TYR A 198 -2.39 -22.97 -3.47
C TYR A 198 -2.07 -21.49 -3.43
N LEU A 199 -2.85 -20.73 -2.67
CA LEU A 199 -2.60 -19.31 -2.42
C LEU A 199 -1.71 -19.17 -1.17
N ILE A 200 -0.64 -18.36 -1.25
CA ILE A 200 0.33 -18.13 -0.16
C ILE A 200 0.07 -16.79 0.54
#